data_AF-A0A4R4Q8U4-F1
#
_entry.id   AF-A0A4R4Q8U4-F1
#
_cell.length_a   1.000
_cell.length_b   1.000
_cell.length_c   1.000
_cell.angle_alpha   90.00
_cell.angle_beta   90.00
_cell.angle_gamma   90.00
#
_symmetry.space_group_name_H-M   'P 1'
#
loop_
_entity.id
_entity.type
_entity.pdbx_description
1 polymer ?
#
loop_
_entity_poly.entity_id
_entity_poly.type
_entity_poly.pdbx_seq_one_letter_code
_entity_poly.pdbx_strand_id
1 'polypeptide(L)'
;MDQTYRNCGTSALWVTAGYSKGNSRYAYIGYCAYVQPGQQVTWNFASTAPNSSYSTMICEQQVLEDGPGDSDCWTTPVPGSPQGGEMYLFYKNCSGHSSNVIPGYYKGNTYHAYVNNGWAVPDQSAIWWHFPSTVQNAQYETMFAL
;
A
#
# COMPACT_ATOMS: atom_id res chain seq x y z
N MET A 1 2.63 -18.43 -11.80
CA MET A 1 3.66 -17.40 -12.07
C MET A 1 4.41 -17.23 -10.78
N ASP A 2 5.74 -17.23 -10.87
CA ASP A 2 6.59 -17.18 -9.68
C ASP A 2 7.24 -15.81 -9.63
N GLN A 3 7.04 -15.11 -8.52
CA GLN A 3 7.69 -13.85 -8.25
C GLN A 3 8.75 -14.06 -7.18
N THR A 4 10.00 -13.78 -7.51
CA THR A 4 11.11 -13.94 -6.58
C THR A 4 11.71 -12.58 -6.24
N TYR A 5 11.93 -12.34 -4.94
CA TYR A 5 12.67 -11.21 -4.43
C TYR A 5 13.93 -11.72 -3.73
N ARG A 6 15.07 -11.06 -3.99
CA ARG A 6 16.32 -11.26 -3.27
C ARG A 6 16.69 -9.96 -2.58
N ASN A 7 16.94 -10.02 -1.27
CA ASN A 7 17.39 -8.86 -0.52
C ASN A 7 18.89 -8.65 -0.78
N CYS A 8 19.21 -7.75 -1.71
CA CYS A 8 20.58 -7.31 -2.00
C CYS A 8 21.04 -6.14 -1.12
N GLY A 9 20.21 -5.71 -0.16
CA GLY A 9 20.53 -4.64 0.79
C GLY A 9 21.35 -5.14 1.98
N THR A 10 21.60 -4.24 2.93
CA THR A 10 22.40 -4.50 4.13
C THR A 10 21.56 -4.71 5.39
N SER A 11 20.25 -4.49 5.32
CA SER A 11 19.31 -4.67 6.44
C SER A 11 18.22 -5.66 6.07
N ALA A 12 17.68 -6.35 7.08
CA ALA A 12 16.50 -7.18 6.89
C ALA A 12 15.28 -6.31 6.62
N LEU A 13 14.35 -6.84 5.81
CA LEU A 13 13.11 -6.15 5.43
C LEU A 13 11.94 -7.10 5.51
N TRP A 14 10.75 -6.56 5.79
CA TRP A 14 9.50 -7.25 5.53
C TRP A 14 9.02 -6.85 4.14
N VAL A 15 8.74 -7.83 3.29
CA VAL A 15 8.31 -7.59 1.91
C VAL A 15 7.12 -8.44 1.56
N THR A 16 6.29 -7.94 0.65
CA THR A 16 5.21 -8.70 0.03
C THR A 16 5.26 -8.53 -1.49
N ALA A 17 4.60 -9.44 -2.21
CA ALA A 17 4.33 -9.24 -3.61
C ALA A 17 3.22 -8.20 -3.81
N GLY A 18 3.18 -7.62 -5.00
CA GLY A 18 2.11 -6.75 -5.45
C GLY A 18 2.17 -6.54 -6.95
N TYR A 19 1.19 -5.83 -7.49
CA TYR A 19 1.19 -5.44 -8.89
C TYR A 19 0.46 -4.11 -9.12
N SER A 20 0.75 -3.48 -10.25
CA SER A 20 0.03 -2.32 -10.75
C SER A 20 -0.82 -2.69 -11.98
N LYS A 21 -2.03 -2.14 -12.07
CA LYS A 21 -2.91 -2.25 -13.23
C LYS A 21 -3.53 -0.89 -13.50
N GLY A 22 -3.09 -0.23 -14.57
CA GLY A 22 -3.38 1.19 -14.78
C GLY A 22 -2.85 2.04 -13.62
N ASN A 23 -3.70 2.91 -13.07
CA ASN A 23 -3.35 3.77 -11.94
C ASN A 23 -3.52 3.09 -10.57
N SER A 24 -4.06 1.88 -10.52
CA SER A 24 -4.28 1.16 -9.27
C SER A 24 -3.04 0.35 -8.87
N ARG A 25 -2.85 0.20 -7.55
CA ARG A 25 -1.84 -0.65 -6.93
C ARG A 25 -2.51 -1.72 -6.08
N TYR A 26 -1.97 -2.92 -6.10
CA TYR A 26 -2.49 -4.08 -5.38
C TYR A 26 -1.37 -4.73 -4.57
N ALA A 27 -1.61 -4.96 -3.28
CA ALA A 27 -0.66 -5.58 -2.36
C ALA A 27 -1.24 -6.85 -1.76
N TYR A 28 -0.44 -7.90 -1.63
CA TYR A 28 -0.84 -9.15 -0.99
C TYR A 28 -0.61 -9.07 0.53
N ILE A 29 -1.63 -8.67 1.28
CA ILE A 29 -1.51 -8.22 2.68
C ILE A 29 -1.33 -9.35 3.70
N GLY A 30 -1.66 -10.60 3.33
CA GLY A 30 -1.49 -11.79 4.16
C GLY A 30 -0.13 -12.49 4.05
N TYR A 31 0.80 -11.95 3.23
CA TYR A 31 1.99 -12.69 2.79
C TYR A 31 3.31 -11.91 2.97
N CYS A 32 3.39 -11.04 3.98
CA CYS A 32 4.66 -10.39 4.30
C CYS A 32 5.68 -11.40 4.79
N ALA A 33 6.81 -11.46 4.09
CA ALA A 33 7.94 -12.31 4.40
C ALA A 33 9.09 -11.46 4.95
N TYR A 34 9.70 -11.94 6.04
CA TYR A 34 10.92 -11.37 6.57
C TYR A 34 12.13 -11.92 5.82
N VAL A 35 12.92 -11.05 5.19
CA VAL A 35 14.03 -11.44 4.31
C VAL A 35 15.31 -10.76 4.77
N GLN A 36 16.27 -11.56 5.27
CA GLN A 36 17.60 -11.09 5.66
C GLN A 36 18.46 -10.69 4.45
N PRO A 37 19.52 -9.89 4.63
CA PRO A 37 20.52 -9.64 3.59
C PRO A 37 21.02 -10.95 2.97
N GLY A 38 21.02 -11.01 1.63
CA GLY A 38 21.43 -12.17 0.84
C GLY A 38 20.37 -13.27 0.70
N GLN A 39 19.28 -13.24 1.47
CA GLN A 39 18.18 -14.21 1.34
C GLN A 39 17.26 -13.88 0.17
N GLN A 40 16.48 -14.88 -0.24
CA GLN A 40 15.43 -14.74 -1.23
C GLN A 40 14.11 -15.32 -0.71
N VAL A 41 13.02 -14.77 -1.21
CA VAL A 41 11.65 -15.29 -1.05
C VAL A 41 11.00 -15.43 -2.42
N THR A 42 10.21 -16.47 -2.60
CA THR A 42 9.45 -16.71 -3.83
C THR A 42 7.97 -16.88 -3.48
N TRP A 43 7.13 -16.10 -4.13
CA TRP A 43 5.68 -16.25 -4.10
C TRP A 43 5.21 -16.96 -5.37
N ASN A 44 4.37 -17.98 -5.20
CA ASN A 44 3.81 -18.76 -6.30
C ASN A 44 2.34 -18.40 -6.48
N PHE A 45 2.00 -17.77 -7.61
CA PHE A 45 0.62 -17.36 -7.92
C PHE A 45 -0.03 -18.33 -8.90
N ALA A 46 -1.21 -18.83 -8.52
CA ALA A 46 -2.02 -19.72 -9.37
C ALA A 46 -2.53 -19.04 -10.64
N SER A 47 -2.66 -17.72 -10.63
CA SER A 47 -3.11 -16.91 -11.76
C SER A 47 -2.40 -15.57 -11.82
N THR A 48 -2.48 -14.91 -12.97
CA THR A 48 -1.98 -13.54 -13.16
C THR A 48 -3.11 -12.63 -13.64
N ALA A 49 -3.02 -11.35 -13.29
CA ALA A 49 -3.89 -10.31 -13.80
C ALA A 49 -3.33 -9.85 -15.17
N PRO A 50 -4.15 -9.85 -16.24
CA PRO A 50 -3.69 -9.41 -17.55
C PRO A 50 -3.30 -7.92 -17.52
N ASN A 51 -2.34 -7.54 -18.35
CA ASN A 51 -1.85 -6.16 -18.51
C ASN A 51 -1.40 -5.52 -17.18
N SER A 52 -0.80 -6.32 -16.30
CA SER A 52 -0.33 -5.89 -14.98
C SER A 52 1.19 -5.95 -14.90
N SER A 53 1.77 -5.04 -14.12
CA SER A 53 3.21 -5.03 -13.84
C SER A 53 3.42 -5.48 -12.40
N TYR A 54 4.12 -6.61 -12.23
CA TYR A 54 4.37 -7.21 -10.92
C TYR A 54 5.62 -6.61 -10.27
N SER A 55 5.56 -6.40 -8.96
CA SER A 55 6.65 -5.79 -8.20
C SER A 55 6.62 -6.23 -6.73
N THR A 56 7.71 -6.03 -6.03
CA THR A 56 7.80 -6.28 -4.59
C THR A 56 7.57 -4.97 -3.84
N MET A 57 6.81 -5.03 -2.76
CA MET A 57 6.50 -3.91 -1.89
C MET A 57 7.11 -4.16 -0.51
N ILE A 58 7.53 -3.10 0.18
CA ILE A 58 7.98 -3.18 1.57
C ILE A 58 6.76 -3.12 2.47
N CYS A 59 6.69 -4.01 3.45
CA CYS A 59 5.62 -4.04 4.44
C CYS A 59 5.95 -3.10 5.60
N GLU A 60 5.03 -2.18 5.88
CA GLU A 60 5.08 -1.23 6.98
C GLU A 60 3.91 -1.49 7.96
N GLN A 61 4.00 -0.97 9.20
CA GLN A 61 2.91 -1.02 10.17
C GLN A 61 2.24 0.36 10.30
N GLN A 62 0.90 0.40 10.29
CA GLN A 62 0.12 1.63 10.46
C GLN A 62 -0.98 1.51 11.53
N VAL A 63 -1.30 2.64 12.13
CA VAL A 63 -2.43 2.85 13.04
C VAL A 63 -3.57 3.55 12.27
N LEU A 64 -4.80 3.08 12.45
CA LEU A 64 -6.00 3.71 11.87
C LEU A 64 -6.62 4.68 12.85
N GLU A 65 -7.09 5.82 12.35
CA GLU A 65 -7.75 6.85 13.15
C GLU A 65 -8.80 7.59 12.30
N ASP A 66 -9.77 8.20 12.97
CA ASP A 66 -10.79 9.05 12.35
C ASP A 66 -10.17 10.39 11.90
N GLY A 67 -10.52 10.86 10.69
CA GLY A 67 -9.98 12.08 10.11
C GLY A 67 -11.06 13.09 9.64
N PRO A 68 -10.64 14.30 9.21
CA PRO A 68 -11.53 15.42 8.93
C PRO A 68 -12.25 15.30 7.57
N GLY A 69 -13.53 14.92 7.58
CA GLY A 69 -14.37 14.64 6.40
C GLY A 69 -14.10 15.46 5.13
N ASP A 70 -13.78 14.77 4.04
CA ASP A 70 -13.66 15.29 2.67
C ASP A 70 -14.72 14.59 1.78
N SER A 71 -15.13 15.22 0.67
CA SER A 71 -16.22 14.76 -0.20
C SER A 71 -15.77 14.06 -1.48
N ASP A 72 -14.49 14.17 -1.85
CA ASP A 72 -13.97 13.71 -3.13
C ASP A 72 -13.95 12.19 -3.24
N CYS A 73 -14.31 11.66 -4.41
CA CYS A 73 -14.02 10.27 -4.72
C CYS A 73 -12.52 10.11 -4.87
N TRP A 74 -11.97 8.98 -4.40
CA TRP A 74 -10.53 8.64 -4.42
C TRP A 74 -9.71 9.23 -3.27
N THR A 75 -8.38 9.16 -3.41
CA THR A 75 -7.44 9.40 -2.32
C THR A 75 -7.07 10.88 -2.22
N THR A 76 -7.18 11.47 -1.04
CA THR A 76 -6.81 12.88 -0.81
C THR A 76 -5.95 13.01 0.45
N PRO A 77 -4.68 13.46 0.35
CA PRO A 77 -3.87 13.77 1.52
C PRO A 77 -4.20 15.15 2.11
N VAL A 78 -4.34 15.23 3.43
CA VAL A 78 -4.68 16.44 4.20
C VAL A 78 -3.74 16.59 5.40
N PRO A 79 -2.85 17.61 5.45
CA PRO A 79 -2.50 18.50 4.34
C PRO A 79 -1.81 17.72 3.21
N GLY A 80 -1.67 18.35 2.03
CA GLY A 80 -1.07 17.69 0.88
C GLY A 80 0.39 17.29 1.12
N SER A 81 0.61 16.00 1.45
CA SER A 81 1.91 15.34 1.60
C SER A 81 3.00 16.22 2.23
N PRO A 82 2.82 16.66 3.50
CA PRO A 82 3.85 17.41 4.21
C PRO A 82 5.16 16.60 4.22
N GLN A 83 6.30 17.25 4.39
CA GLN A 83 7.61 16.57 4.35
C GLN A 83 8.13 16.39 5.78
N GLY A 84 7.87 15.23 6.39
CA GLY A 84 8.21 14.95 7.79
C GLY A 84 7.11 15.32 8.79
N GLY A 85 6.02 15.93 8.33
CA GLY A 85 4.91 16.39 9.18
C GLY A 85 3.76 15.38 9.28
N GLU A 86 2.82 15.67 10.15
CA GLU A 86 1.58 14.91 10.33
C GLU A 86 0.67 15.01 9.10
N MET A 87 0.03 13.92 8.70
CA MET A 87 -0.88 13.86 7.56
C MET A 87 -2.02 12.88 7.79
N TYR A 88 -3.20 13.23 7.34
CA TYR A 88 -4.32 12.31 7.13
C TYR A 88 -4.44 11.97 5.66
N LEU A 89 -4.64 10.70 5.33
CA LEU A 89 -4.95 10.26 3.98
C LEU A 89 -6.42 9.82 3.97
N PHE A 90 -7.23 10.53 3.21
CA PHE A 90 -8.62 10.23 2.97
C PHE A 90 -8.76 9.25 1.82
N TYR A 91 -9.70 8.32 1.90
CA TYR A 91 -10.18 7.57 0.74
C TYR A 91 -11.68 7.39 0.80
N LYS A 92 -12.36 7.78 -0.28
CA LYS A 92 -13.77 7.46 -0.51
C LYS A 92 -13.93 6.45 -1.63
N ASN A 93 -14.63 5.38 -1.33
CA ASN A 93 -14.96 4.35 -2.31
C ASN A 93 -16.17 4.79 -3.14
N CYS A 94 -15.96 4.97 -4.44
CA CYS A 94 -17.01 5.29 -5.41
C CYS A 94 -17.10 4.24 -6.52
N SER A 95 -16.70 3.00 -6.25
CA SER A 95 -16.57 1.93 -7.25
C SER A 95 -17.87 1.16 -7.53
N GLY A 96 -18.97 1.44 -6.82
CA GLY A 96 -20.23 0.71 -6.95
C GLY A 96 -20.23 -0.67 -6.26
N HIS A 97 -19.17 -1.00 -5.51
CA HIS A 97 -19.03 -2.23 -4.71
C HIS A 97 -18.09 -1.99 -3.53
N SER A 98 -18.08 -2.91 -2.56
CA SER A 98 -17.10 -2.83 -1.44
C SER A 98 -15.68 -3.07 -1.95
N SER A 99 -14.74 -2.25 -1.52
CA SER A 99 -13.31 -2.37 -1.85
C SER A 99 -12.51 -2.69 -0.59
N ASN A 100 -11.54 -3.59 -0.68
CA ASN A 100 -10.58 -3.83 0.40
C ASN A 100 -9.32 -3.01 0.13
N VAL A 101 -8.97 -2.10 1.05
CA VAL A 101 -7.92 -1.11 0.82
C VAL A 101 -6.93 -1.01 1.98
N ILE A 102 -5.73 -0.57 1.66
CA ILE A 102 -4.67 -0.23 2.62
C ILE A 102 -4.03 1.10 2.20
N PRO A 103 -3.44 1.83 3.16
CA PRO A 103 -2.57 2.94 2.84
C PRO A 103 -1.21 2.44 2.35
N GLY A 104 -0.52 3.28 1.59
CA GLY A 104 0.86 3.08 1.18
C GLY A 104 1.51 4.35 0.66
N TYR A 105 2.76 4.24 0.24
CA TYR A 105 3.46 5.32 -0.45
C TYR A 105 4.50 4.81 -1.43
N TYR A 106 4.85 5.64 -2.41
CA TYR A 106 5.94 5.42 -3.33
C TYR A 106 7.12 6.33 -2.99
N LYS A 107 8.33 5.75 -2.87
CA LYS A 107 9.57 6.47 -2.59
C LYS A 107 10.75 5.82 -3.30
N GLY A 108 11.54 6.61 -4.03
CA GLY A 108 12.83 6.15 -4.58
C GLY A 108 12.72 4.85 -5.38
N ASN A 109 11.67 4.70 -6.20
CA ASN A 109 11.35 3.52 -6.99
C ASN A 109 10.84 2.28 -6.23
N THR A 110 10.48 2.45 -4.96
CA THR A 110 9.94 1.38 -4.12
C THR A 110 8.55 1.75 -3.62
N TYR A 111 7.61 0.81 -3.70
CA TYR A 111 6.32 0.94 -3.04
C TYR A 111 6.42 0.38 -1.63
N HIS A 112 5.87 1.11 -0.68
CA HIS A 112 5.70 0.73 0.71
C HIS A 112 4.20 0.60 0.97
N ALA A 113 3.80 -0.52 1.56
CA ALA A 113 2.42 -0.86 1.82
C ALA A 113 2.25 -1.10 3.32
N TYR A 114 1.26 -0.45 3.93
CA TYR A 114 0.95 -0.69 5.33
C TYR A 114 -0.05 -1.83 5.45
N VAL A 115 0.45 -3.02 5.74
CA VAL A 115 -0.23 -4.31 5.53
C VAL A 115 -1.05 -4.78 6.74
N ASN A 116 -1.48 -3.88 7.62
CA ASN A 116 -2.20 -4.22 8.86
C ASN A 116 -3.66 -4.58 8.59
N ASN A 117 -3.91 -5.74 7.96
CA ASN A 117 -5.23 -6.23 7.53
C ASN A 117 -6.03 -5.16 6.75
N GLY A 118 -6.18 -5.36 5.45
CA GLY A 118 -6.94 -4.46 4.59
C GLY A 118 -8.32 -4.15 5.16
N TRP A 119 -8.79 -2.94 4.89
CA TRP A 119 -10.06 -2.43 5.36
C TRP A 119 -11.10 -2.52 4.26
N ALA A 120 -12.17 -3.25 4.53
CA ALA A 120 -13.34 -3.26 3.67
C ALA A 120 -14.08 -1.92 3.80
N VAL A 121 -14.03 -1.13 2.73
CA VAL A 121 -14.75 0.14 2.60
C VAL A 121 -15.94 -0.09 1.68
N PRO A 122 -17.18 -0.06 2.17
CA PRO A 122 -18.38 -0.19 1.32
C PRO A 122 -18.47 0.91 0.27
N ASP A 123 -19.32 0.72 -0.75
CA ASP A 123 -19.60 1.77 -1.72
C ASP A 123 -20.15 3.03 -1.03
N GLN A 124 -19.77 4.20 -1.52
CA GLN A 124 -20.06 5.54 -0.96
C GLN A 124 -19.55 5.77 0.47
N SER A 125 -18.80 4.83 1.04
CA SER A 125 -18.17 4.99 2.36
C SER A 125 -16.74 5.48 2.23
N ALA A 126 -16.20 5.98 3.34
CA ALA A 126 -14.85 6.49 3.37
C ALA A 126 -14.08 5.99 4.60
N ILE A 127 -12.76 6.07 4.50
CA ILE A 127 -11.82 5.75 5.57
C ILE A 127 -10.72 6.81 5.63
N TRP A 128 -10.10 6.90 6.79
CA TRP A 128 -8.98 7.76 7.08
C TRP A 128 -7.78 6.94 7.56
N TRP A 129 -6.60 7.37 7.14
CA TRP A 129 -5.35 6.87 7.69
C TRP A 129 -4.54 8.02 8.24
N HIS A 130 -4.14 7.92 9.49
CA HIS A 130 -3.31 8.92 10.14
C HIS A 130 -1.83 8.51 10.03
N PHE A 131 -1.01 9.47 9.59
CA PHE A 131 0.44 9.40 9.55
C PHE A 131 0.99 10.47 10.51
N PRO A 132 1.50 10.08 11.69
CA PRO A 132 2.04 11.05 12.65
C PRO A 132 3.29 11.76 12.12
N SER A 133 3.97 11.15 11.13
CA SER A 133 5.04 11.79 10.37
C SER A 133 5.15 11.14 8.99
N THR A 134 5.20 11.96 7.96
CA THR A 134 5.38 11.52 6.58
C THR A 134 6.85 11.31 6.22
N VAL A 135 7.10 10.41 5.28
CA VAL A 135 8.44 10.16 4.75
C VAL A 135 8.78 11.21 3.71
N GLN A 136 9.97 11.79 3.82
CA GLN A 136 10.45 12.77 2.84
C GLN A 136 10.52 12.17 1.44
N ASN A 137 10.09 12.97 0.45
CA ASN A 137 10.02 12.64 -0.97
C ASN A 137 9.17 11.39 -1.26
N ALA A 138 8.17 11.11 -0.43
CA ALA A 138 7.20 10.05 -0.65
C ALA A 138 5.89 10.60 -1.24
N GLN A 139 5.26 9.81 -2.10
CA GLN A 139 3.91 10.05 -2.61
C GLN A 139 2.96 9.07 -1.96
N TYR A 140 2.05 9.57 -1.12
CA TYR A 140 1.08 8.75 -0.40
C TYR A 140 -0.13 8.42 -1.27
N GLU A 141 -0.62 7.18 -1.15
CA GLU A 141 -1.75 6.68 -1.93
C GLU A 141 -2.53 5.59 -1.19
N THR A 142 -3.75 5.33 -1.66
CA THR A 142 -4.51 4.13 -1.30
C THR A 142 -4.18 3.01 -2.27
N MET A 143 -3.84 1.85 -1.75
CA MET A 143 -3.65 0.62 -2.51
C MET A 143 -4.79 -0.36 -2.20
N PHE A 144 -5.06 -1.28 -3.11
CA PHE A 144 -6.02 -2.36 -2.90
C PHE A 144 -5.33 -3.56 -2.24
N ALA A 145 -6.02 -4.16 -1.27
CA ALA A 145 -5.56 -5.31 -0.53
C ALA A 145 -6.11 -6.62 -1.11
N LEU A 146 -5.20 -7.57 -1.35
CA LEU A 146 -5.48 -8.92 -1.85
C LEU A 146 -5.11 -10.00 -0.83
#